data_AF-A0A2S4PUJ3-F1
#
_entry.id   AF-A0A2S4PUJ3-F1
#
_cell.length_a   1.000
_cell.length_b   1.000
_cell.length_c   1.000
_cell.angle_alpha   90.00
_cell.angle_beta   90.00
_cell.angle_gamma   90.00
#
_symmetry.space_group_name_H-M   'P 1'
#
loop_
_entity.id
_entity.type
_entity.pdbx_description
1 polymer ?
#
loop_
_entity_poly.entity_id
_entity_poly.type
_entity_poly.pdbx_seq_one_letter_code
_entity_poly.pdbx_strand_id
1 'polypeptide(L)'
;MSEITYEEVIDVLSDLAKIANVTQFLNGVQMNPELVFEAVKTLAQQSFGKGTAASRLENAYKKILEKEQQLLISSKKLEAAQEGLKDLEKSSVTIAVLGKLVDVLDRLQITNQKSAAIHSGGVFNGDKNLFPFWKEGILLKLKSNTDHFPTDQSKMTYVYSMLDQDCQSHLHGFIKDGVTHFESLDKMMNELTILFDDPSRNKPFSSWIAEIRRDAAIVEYENSRELRNIIFLNISLELQQALIYERDIYSLDFNEAVARLQDVNNRLQTFSRNMVRYRIPKNSNKIIYKTQI
;
A
#
# COMPACT_ATOMS: atom_id res chain seq x y z
N MET A 1 -39.63 50.04 14.62
CA MET A 1 -38.63 48.96 14.70
C MET A 1 -38.64 48.29 13.35
N SER A 2 -37.59 48.52 12.57
CA SER A 2 -37.40 47.91 11.25
C SER A 2 -37.08 46.44 11.46
N GLU A 3 -37.81 45.54 10.81
CA GLU A 3 -37.57 44.10 10.90
C GLU A 3 -36.36 43.78 10.02
N ILE A 4 -35.21 43.48 10.64
CA ILE A 4 -33.97 43.12 9.94
C ILE A 4 -34.18 41.76 9.28
N THR A 5 -33.94 41.69 7.98
CA THR A 5 -34.19 40.48 7.19
C THR A 5 -32.99 39.52 7.21
N TYR A 6 -33.24 38.23 7.03
CA TYR A 6 -32.20 37.19 7.07
C TYR A 6 -31.14 37.36 5.97
N GLU A 7 -31.53 37.92 4.82
CA GLU A 7 -30.65 38.20 3.68
C GLU A 7 -29.64 39.31 4.02
N GLU A 8 -30.07 40.37 4.70
CA GLU A 8 -29.18 41.44 5.15
C GLU A 8 -28.10 40.94 6.14
N VAL A 9 -28.43 39.93 6.96
CA VAL A 9 -27.48 39.33 7.90
C VAL A 9 -26.40 38.49 7.18
N ILE A 10 -26.76 37.80 6.09
CA ILE A 10 -25.82 36.98 5.30
C ILE A 10 -24.82 37.86 4.53
N ASP A 11 -25.28 38.98 3.96
CA ASP A 11 -24.41 39.91 3.25
C ASP A 11 -23.39 40.54 4.19
N VAL A 12 -23.81 40.91 5.40
CA VAL A 12 -22.91 41.45 6.44
C VAL A 12 -21.91 40.40 6.92
N LEU A 13 -22.30 39.13 7.05
CA LEU A 13 -21.37 38.05 7.37
C LEU A 13 -20.31 37.86 6.29
N SER A 14 -20.69 37.98 5.02
CA SER A 14 -19.78 37.88 3.87
C SER A 14 -18.81 39.06 3.81
N ASP A 15 -19.25 40.25 4.20
CA ASP A 15 -18.40 41.44 4.26
C ASP A 15 -17.52 41.47 5.51
N LEU A 16 -18.00 40.98 6.67
CA LEU A 16 -17.19 40.77 7.87
C LEU A 16 -16.04 39.79 7.61
N ALA A 17 -16.25 38.74 6.80
CA ALA A 17 -15.20 37.78 6.43
C ALA A 17 -14.06 38.40 5.60
N LYS A 18 -14.29 39.54 4.94
CA LYS A 18 -13.30 40.27 4.13
C LYS A 18 -12.53 41.34 4.92
N ILE A 19 -12.90 41.56 6.19
CA ILE A 19 -12.27 42.58 7.02
C ILE A 19 -10.86 42.12 7.41
N ALA A 20 -9.86 42.88 6.98
CA ALA A 20 -8.45 42.58 7.23
C ALA A 20 -7.89 43.34 8.44
N ASN A 21 -8.57 44.38 8.95
CA ASN A 21 -8.08 45.17 10.09
C ASN A 21 -9.18 45.61 11.07
N VAL A 22 -8.75 45.90 12.31
CA VAL A 22 -9.63 46.28 13.43
C VAL A 22 -10.38 47.59 13.18
N THR A 23 -9.79 48.52 12.43
CA THR A 23 -10.39 49.83 12.16
C THR A 23 -11.59 49.75 11.21
N GLN A 24 -11.55 48.86 10.21
CA GLN A 24 -12.65 48.56 9.31
C GLN A 24 -13.82 47.90 10.04
N PHE A 25 -13.52 47.01 10.99
CA PHE A 25 -14.53 46.41 11.86
C PHE A 25 -15.24 47.46 12.73
N LEU A 26 -14.47 48.34 13.39
CA LEU A 26 -15.03 49.39 14.25
C LEU A 26 -15.92 50.37 13.47
N ASN A 27 -15.52 50.74 12.25
CA ASN A 27 -16.35 51.59 11.39
C ASN A 27 -17.65 50.89 10.98
N GLY A 28 -17.63 49.58 10.68
CA GLY A 28 -18.83 48.80 10.40
C GLY A 28 -19.79 48.71 11.59
N VAL A 29 -19.25 48.46 12.79
CA VAL A 29 -20.02 48.44 14.05
C VAL A 29 -20.66 49.80 14.34
N GLN A 30 -19.94 50.90 14.06
CA GLN A 30 -20.45 52.24 14.31
C GLN A 30 -21.55 52.66 13.32
N MET A 31 -21.48 52.19 12.07
CA MET A 31 -22.48 52.50 11.05
C MET A 31 -23.78 51.70 11.22
N ASN A 32 -23.70 50.44 11.66
CA ASN A 32 -24.89 49.59 11.81
C ASN A 32 -24.73 48.55 12.96
N PRO A 33 -24.83 48.99 14.23
CA PRO A 33 -24.49 48.16 15.38
C PRO A 33 -25.43 46.96 15.59
N GLU A 34 -26.73 47.12 15.31
CA GLU A 34 -27.74 46.07 15.49
C GLU A 34 -27.52 44.90 14.51
N LEU A 35 -27.21 45.22 13.26
CA LEU A 35 -26.96 44.27 12.19
C LEU A 35 -25.66 43.49 12.41
N VAL A 36 -24.59 44.17 12.84
CA VAL A 36 -23.32 43.52 13.19
C VAL A 36 -23.47 42.64 14.43
N PHE A 37 -24.27 43.06 15.41
CA PHE A 37 -24.55 42.24 16.60
C PHE A 37 -25.28 40.94 16.24
N GLU A 38 -26.33 40.99 15.42
CA GLU A 38 -27.05 39.78 14.99
C GLU A 38 -26.19 38.87 14.07
N ALA A 39 -25.34 39.45 13.22
CA ALA A 39 -24.36 38.70 12.43
C ALA A 39 -23.36 37.95 13.34
N VAL A 40 -22.73 38.64 14.29
CA VAL A 40 -21.77 38.02 15.24
C VAL A 40 -22.45 36.95 16.10
N LYS A 41 -23.68 37.20 16.55
CA LYS A 41 -24.48 36.24 17.32
C LYS A 41 -24.83 35.00 16.50
N THR A 42 -25.18 35.16 15.22
CA THR A 42 -25.45 34.05 14.29
C THR A 42 -24.18 33.23 14.05
N LEU A 43 -23.04 33.89 13.86
CA LEU A 43 -21.75 33.22 13.68
C LEU A 43 -21.31 32.45 14.93
N ALA A 44 -21.52 33.04 16.11
CA ALA A 44 -21.29 32.37 17.39
C ALA A 44 -22.20 31.13 17.52
N GLN A 45 -23.49 31.23 17.22
CA GLN A 45 -24.41 30.09 17.27
C GLN A 45 -24.05 28.97 16.27
N GLN A 46 -23.58 29.33 15.07
CA GLN A 46 -23.07 28.35 14.09
C GLN A 46 -21.79 27.65 14.57
N SER A 47 -20.91 28.34 15.31
CA SER A 47 -19.66 27.76 15.84
C SER A 47 -19.87 26.71 16.94
N PHE A 48 -21.01 26.75 17.65
CA PHE A 48 -21.38 25.79 18.70
C PHE A 48 -22.43 24.75 18.27
N GLY A 49 -22.78 24.71 16.97
CA GLY A 49 -23.80 23.80 16.44
C GLY A 49 -23.36 22.32 16.35
N LYS A 50 -24.34 21.41 16.47
CA LYS A 50 -24.16 19.98 16.15
C LYS A 50 -23.74 19.84 14.68
N GLY A 51 -22.52 19.36 14.43
CA GLY A 51 -21.97 19.18 13.08
C GLY A 51 -20.67 19.93 12.79
N THR A 52 -20.27 20.86 13.66
CA THR A 52 -18.98 21.57 13.58
C THR A 52 -17.80 20.64 13.82
N ALA A 53 -16.60 21.05 13.36
CA ALA A 53 -15.36 20.31 13.56
C ALA A 53 -15.11 19.96 15.04
N ALA A 54 -15.46 20.86 15.97
CA ALA A 54 -15.37 20.64 17.41
C ALA A 54 -16.30 19.52 17.89
N SER A 55 -17.58 19.52 17.48
CA SER A 55 -18.52 18.45 17.83
C SER A 55 -18.16 17.09 17.20
N ARG A 56 -17.55 17.09 16.01
CA ARG A 56 -17.01 15.88 15.37
C ARG A 56 -15.81 15.34 16.13
N LEU A 57 -14.93 16.21 16.61
CA LEU A 57 -13.77 15.86 17.40
C LEU A 57 -14.18 15.27 18.76
N GLU A 58 -15.12 15.92 19.46
CA GLU A 58 -15.66 15.41 20.74
C GLU A 58 -16.31 14.02 20.57
N ASN A 59 -17.10 13.82 19.52
CA ASN A 59 -17.67 12.52 19.20
C ASN A 59 -16.61 11.47 18.85
N ALA A 60 -15.53 11.87 18.17
CA ALA A 60 -14.42 10.98 17.87
C ALA A 60 -13.69 10.55 19.16
N TYR A 61 -13.41 11.49 20.07
CA TYR A 61 -12.81 11.19 21.37
C TYR A 61 -13.68 10.24 22.19
N LYS A 62 -14.99 10.46 22.24
CA LYS A 62 -15.91 9.56 22.96
C LYS A 62 -15.87 8.13 22.39
N LYS A 63 -15.88 7.98 21.06
CA LYS A 63 -15.78 6.67 20.40
C LYS A 63 -14.46 5.97 20.66
N ILE A 64 -13.36 6.71 20.71
CA ILE A 64 -12.03 6.16 21.03
C ILE A 64 -12.05 5.60 22.46
N LEU A 65 -12.55 6.38 23.42
CA LEU A 65 -12.63 5.97 24.82
C LEU A 65 -13.51 4.71 25.01
N GLU A 66 -14.65 4.64 24.31
CA GLU A 66 -15.51 3.45 24.33
C GLU A 66 -14.80 2.21 23.77
N LYS A 67 -14.03 2.36 22.68
CA LYS A 67 -13.25 1.26 22.10
C LYS A 67 -12.11 0.81 23.00
N GLU A 68 -11.42 1.72 23.68
CA GLU A 68 -10.37 1.39 24.65
C GLU A 68 -10.92 0.55 25.81
N GLN A 69 -12.11 0.90 26.31
CA GLN A 69 -12.78 0.09 27.35
C GLN A 69 -13.14 -1.31 26.84
N GLN A 70 -13.66 -1.44 25.61
CA GLN A 70 -13.97 -2.73 25.01
C GLN A 70 -12.72 -3.60 24.83
N LEU A 71 -11.60 -2.99 24.42
CA LEU A 71 -10.31 -3.67 24.28
C LEU A 71 -9.83 -4.18 25.63
N LEU A 72 -9.92 -3.37 26.68
CA LEU A 72 -9.54 -3.78 28.04
C LEU A 72 -10.36 -4.98 28.53
N ILE A 73 -11.68 -4.99 28.28
CA ILE A 73 -12.54 -6.13 28.63
C ILE A 73 -12.14 -7.38 27.84
N SER A 74 -11.86 -7.23 26.54
CA SER A 74 -11.48 -8.34 25.67
C SER A 74 -10.12 -8.93 26.07
N SER A 75 -9.17 -8.07 26.45
CA SER A 75 -7.86 -8.49 26.97
C SER A 75 -7.99 -9.33 28.23
N LYS A 76 -8.81 -8.90 29.20
CA LYS A 76 -9.06 -9.67 30.43
C LYS A 76 -9.71 -11.03 30.15
N LYS A 77 -10.61 -11.11 29.17
CA LYS A 77 -11.22 -12.38 28.75
C LYS A 77 -10.19 -13.31 28.11
N LEU A 78 -9.29 -12.76 27.30
CA LEU A 78 -8.22 -13.53 26.69
C LEU A 78 -7.25 -14.10 27.73
N GLU A 79 -6.86 -13.29 28.72
CA GLU A 79 -6.02 -13.75 29.84
C GLU A 79 -6.70 -14.87 30.63
N ALA A 80 -8.00 -14.73 30.94
CA ALA A 80 -8.75 -15.78 31.63
C ALA A 80 -8.85 -17.08 30.80
N ALA A 81 -9.02 -16.97 29.48
CA ALA A 81 -9.03 -18.14 28.59
C ALA A 81 -7.64 -18.79 28.51
N GLN A 82 -6.57 -18.00 28.50
CA GLN A 82 -5.20 -18.49 28.49
C GLN A 82 -4.84 -19.20 29.80
N GLU A 83 -5.30 -18.71 30.95
CA GLU A 83 -5.11 -19.39 32.23
C GLU A 83 -5.91 -20.70 32.29
N GLY A 84 -7.15 -20.71 31.78
CA GLY A 84 -7.94 -21.93 31.63
C GLY A 84 -7.28 -22.99 30.73
N LEU A 85 -6.58 -22.57 29.68
CA LEU A 85 -5.78 -23.46 28.83
C LEU A 85 -4.57 -24.05 29.58
N LYS A 86 -3.87 -23.25 30.39
CA LYS A 86 -2.77 -23.75 31.22
C LYS A 86 -3.25 -24.76 32.27
N ASP A 87 -4.45 -24.57 32.82
CA ASP A 87 -5.04 -25.52 33.78
C ASP A 87 -5.49 -26.83 33.09
N LEU A 88 -5.97 -26.75 31.86
CA LEU A 88 -6.24 -27.91 31.00
C LEU A 88 -4.95 -28.67 30.61
N GLU A 89 -3.85 -27.95 30.39
CA GLU A 89 -2.53 -28.51 30.09
C GLU A 89 -1.93 -29.21 31.33
N LYS A 90 -2.15 -28.66 32.53
CA LYS A 90 -1.78 -29.30 33.82
C LYS A 90 -2.65 -30.51 34.17
N SER A 91 -3.86 -30.62 33.60
CA SER A 91 -4.71 -31.80 33.75
C SER A 91 -4.10 -33.00 33.02
N SER A 92 -3.32 -33.79 33.75
CA SER A 92 -2.66 -35.04 33.34
C SER A 92 -3.57 -36.02 32.59
N VAL A 93 -4.89 -35.93 32.78
CA VAL A 93 -5.89 -36.75 32.09
C VAL A 93 -5.93 -36.46 30.58
N THR A 94 -5.75 -35.20 30.16
CA THR A 94 -5.79 -34.79 28.76
C THR A 94 -4.57 -35.29 27.98
N ILE A 95 -3.39 -35.25 28.60
CA ILE A 95 -2.13 -35.74 28.02
C ILE A 95 -2.16 -37.27 27.87
N ALA A 96 -2.74 -37.99 28.84
CA ALA A 96 -2.89 -39.44 28.74
C ALA A 96 -3.88 -39.86 27.64
N VAL A 97 -4.97 -39.12 27.44
CA VAL A 97 -5.93 -39.37 26.35
C VAL A 97 -5.33 -38.99 24.99
N LEU A 98 -4.63 -37.86 24.88
CA LEU A 98 -3.91 -37.47 23.66
C LEU A 98 -2.81 -38.47 23.32
N GLY A 99 -2.04 -38.94 24.30
CA GLY A 99 -1.03 -39.97 24.11
C GLY A 99 -1.62 -41.27 23.58
N LYS A 100 -2.77 -41.71 24.12
CA LYS A 100 -3.49 -42.88 23.60
C LYS A 100 -4.07 -42.63 22.20
N LEU A 101 -4.53 -41.42 21.89
CA LEU A 101 -5.06 -41.07 20.58
C LEU A 101 -3.94 -41.03 19.52
N VAL A 102 -2.78 -40.48 19.88
CA VAL A 102 -1.56 -40.49 19.07
C VAL A 102 -1.12 -41.94 18.83
N ASP A 103 -1.10 -42.78 19.86
CA ASP A 103 -0.72 -44.19 19.75
C ASP A 103 -1.73 -44.99 18.89
N VAL A 104 -3.02 -44.65 18.93
CA VAL A 104 -4.05 -45.20 18.04
C VAL A 104 -3.91 -44.69 16.61
N LEU A 105 -3.60 -43.41 16.40
CA LEU A 105 -3.35 -42.82 15.08
C LEU A 105 -2.09 -43.38 14.42
N ASP A 106 -1.03 -43.62 15.19
CA ASP A 106 0.24 -44.18 14.73
C ASP A 106 0.08 -45.66 14.37
N ARG A 107 -0.68 -46.42 15.17
CA ARG A 107 -1.09 -47.81 14.87
C ARG A 107 -2.04 -47.91 13.69
N LEU A 108 -2.84 -46.88 13.45
CA LEU A 108 -3.77 -46.87 12.32
C LEU A 108 -3.08 -46.70 10.98
N GLN A 109 -1.78 -46.36 10.93
CA GLN A 109 -1.00 -46.11 9.70
C GLN A 109 -1.94 -45.75 8.56
N ILE A 110 -2.67 -44.63 8.74
CA ILE A 110 -3.27 -43.97 7.60
C ILE A 110 -2.05 -43.64 6.77
N THR A 111 -1.79 -44.45 5.77
CA THR A 111 -0.71 -44.23 4.85
C THR A 111 -0.92 -42.80 4.37
N ASN A 112 -0.09 -41.87 4.87
CA ASN A 112 -0.02 -40.51 4.37
C ASN A 112 0.57 -40.64 2.95
N GLN A 113 -0.20 -41.25 2.05
CA GLN A 113 0.06 -41.22 0.63
C GLN A 113 -0.14 -39.77 0.25
N LYS A 114 0.97 -39.04 0.27
CA LYS A 114 1.01 -37.72 -0.32
C LYS A 114 0.48 -37.84 -1.73
N SER A 115 -0.33 -36.87 -2.12
CA SER A 115 -0.81 -36.73 -3.49
C SER A 115 0.38 -36.79 -4.45
N ALA A 116 0.15 -37.27 -5.68
CA ALA A 116 1.20 -37.26 -6.70
C ALA A 116 1.76 -35.83 -6.86
N ALA A 117 3.08 -35.69 -6.91
CA ALA A 117 3.69 -34.37 -7.07
C ALA A 117 3.30 -33.80 -8.43
N ILE A 118 2.44 -32.79 -8.45
CA ILE A 118 2.11 -32.05 -9.68
C ILE A 118 3.39 -31.33 -10.13
N HIS A 119 3.85 -31.59 -11.36
CA HIS A 119 5.03 -30.90 -11.90
C HIS A 119 4.83 -29.39 -11.89
N SER A 120 5.83 -28.66 -11.41
CA SER A 120 5.81 -27.20 -11.45
C SER A 120 5.85 -26.71 -12.89
N GLY A 121 5.21 -25.55 -13.15
CA GLY A 121 5.45 -24.80 -14.38
C GLY A 121 6.88 -24.26 -14.46
N GLY A 122 7.16 -23.43 -15.47
CA GLY A 122 8.46 -22.78 -15.61
C GLY A 122 8.79 -21.80 -14.47
N VAL A 123 10.08 -21.60 -14.22
CA VAL A 123 10.59 -20.53 -13.35
C VAL A 123 10.22 -19.17 -13.96
N PHE A 124 9.73 -18.24 -13.15
CA PHE A 124 9.39 -16.90 -13.60
C PHE A 124 10.65 -16.08 -13.85
N ASN A 125 10.79 -15.61 -15.09
CA ASN A 125 11.95 -14.87 -15.57
C ASN A 125 11.78 -13.34 -15.52
N GLY A 126 10.70 -12.84 -14.93
CA GLY A 126 10.41 -11.40 -14.88
C GLY A 126 9.57 -10.86 -16.04
N ASP A 127 9.13 -11.69 -16.99
CA ASP A 127 8.24 -11.24 -18.07
C ASP A 127 6.84 -10.91 -17.54
N LYS A 128 6.58 -9.61 -17.40
CA LYS A 128 5.34 -9.06 -16.88
C LYS A 128 4.10 -9.51 -17.67
N ASN A 129 4.21 -9.78 -18.97
CA ASN A 129 3.07 -10.26 -19.77
C ASN A 129 2.64 -11.68 -19.36
N LEU A 130 3.59 -12.47 -18.86
CA LEU A 130 3.37 -13.84 -18.42
C LEU A 130 3.08 -13.93 -16.92
N PHE A 131 3.29 -12.85 -16.17
CA PHE A 131 3.12 -12.84 -14.72
C PHE A 131 1.70 -13.26 -14.27
N PRO A 132 0.59 -12.76 -14.84
CA PRO A 132 -0.75 -13.19 -14.44
C PRO A 132 -0.95 -14.70 -14.59
N PHE A 133 -0.52 -15.26 -15.74
CA PHE A 133 -0.64 -16.69 -16.02
C PHE A 133 0.23 -17.54 -15.09
N TRP A 134 1.46 -17.09 -14.83
CA TRP A 134 2.37 -17.76 -13.91
C TRP A 134 1.83 -17.75 -12.48
N LYS A 135 1.36 -16.58 -12.01
CA LYS A 135 0.76 -16.39 -10.68
C LYS A 135 -0.41 -17.34 -10.45
N GLU A 136 -1.36 -17.38 -11.37
CA GLU A 136 -2.52 -18.26 -11.27
C GLU A 136 -2.11 -19.74 -11.29
N GLY A 137 -1.12 -20.12 -12.12
CA GLY A 137 -0.60 -21.48 -12.15
C GLY A 137 0.03 -21.93 -10.83
N ILE A 138 0.80 -21.04 -10.18
CA ILE A 138 1.39 -21.30 -8.86
C ILE A 138 0.31 -21.44 -7.79
N LEU A 139 -0.65 -20.50 -7.73
CA LEU A 139 -1.73 -20.52 -6.75
C LEU A 139 -2.60 -21.77 -6.90
N LEU A 140 -2.89 -22.17 -8.14
CA LEU A 140 -3.62 -23.40 -8.42
C LEU A 140 -2.88 -24.62 -7.88
N LYS A 141 -1.58 -24.73 -8.15
CA LYS A 141 -0.76 -25.85 -7.63
C LYS A 141 -0.72 -25.89 -6.11
N LEU A 142 -0.52 -24.74 -5.45
CA LEU A 142 -0.49 -24.66 -3.99
C LEU A 142 -1.84 -25.09 -3.37
N LYS A 143 -2.96 -24.79 -4.04
CA LYS A 143 -4.30 -25.25 -3.64
C LYS A 143 -4.56 -26.73 -3.94
N SER A 144 -3.99 -27.28 -5.00
CA SER A 144 -4.18 -28.68 -5.39
C SER A 144 -3.26 -29.66 -4.63
N ASN A 145 -2.10 -29.22 -4.15
CA ASN A 145 -1.09 -30.02 -3.44
C ASN A 145 -0.88 -29.52 -1.99
N THR A 146 -1.97 -29.30 -1.25
CA THR A 146 -1.91 -28.74 0.12
C THR A 146 -1.14 -29.61 1.10
N ASP A 147 -1.16 -30.94 0.90
CA ASP A 147 -0.41 -31.91 1.69
C ASP A 147 1.12 -31.85 1.46
N HIS A 148 1.56 -31.22 0.36
CA HIS A 148 2.98 -30.93 0.11
C HIS A 148 3.42 -29.57 0.67
N PHE A 149 2.48 -28.63 0.80
CA PHE A 149 2.73 -27.27 1.30
C PHE A 149 1.80 -26.92 2.46
N PRO A 150 1.93 -27.61 3.62
CA PRO A 150 0.96 -27.51 4.70
C PRO A 150 1.00 -26.17 5.43
N THR A 151 2.13 -25.44 5.38
CA THR A 151 2.31 -24.15 6.06
C THR A 151 2.50 -23.02 5.07
N ASP A 152 2.09 -21.82 5.43
CA ASP A 152 2.35 -20.62 4.60
C ASP A 152 3.85 -20.42 4.37
N GLN A 153 4.70 -20.74 5.35
CA GLN A 153 6.14 -20.72 5.18
C GLN A 153 6.61 -21.65 4.05
N SER A 154 6.08 -22.87 3.99
CA SER A 154 6.41 -23.83 2.92
C SER A 154 5.91 -23.36 1.56
N LYS A 155 4.74 -22.72 1.50
CA LYS A 155 4.18 -22.14 0.27
C LYS A 155 5.05 -20.98 -0.22
N MET A 156 5.41 -20.05 0.66
CA MET A 156 6.25 -18.89 0.35
C MET A 156 7.64 -19.30 -0.13
N THR A 157 8.24 -20.30 0.54
CA THR A 157 9.53 -20.86 0.14
C THR A 157 9.47 -21.47 -1.26
N TYR A 158 8.37 -22.17 -1.58
CA TYR A 158 8.14 -22.70 -2.92
C TYR A 158 7.93 -21.59 -3.95
N VAL A 159 7.15 -20.54 -3.64
CA VAL A 159 7.02 -19.39 -4.55
C VAL A 159 8.39 -18.78 -4.85
N TYR A 160 9.22 -18.57 -3.81
CA TYR A 160 10.56 -18.03 -3.97
C TYR A 160 11.45 -18.89 -4.87
N SER A 161 11.40 -20.22 -4.73
CA SER A 161 12.18 -21.13 -5.59
C SER A 161 11.72 -21.15 -7.06
N MET A 162 10.50 -20.69 -7.32
CA MET A 162 9.93 -20.57 -8.66
C MET A 162 10.21 -19.22 -9.33
N LEU A 163 10.96 -18.33 -8.67
CA LEU A 163 11.46 -17.08 -9.24
C LEU A 163 12.90 -17.26 -9.73
N ASP A 164 13.25 -16.62 -10.85
CA ASP A 164 14.64 -16.55 -11.31
C ASP A 164 15.48 -15.64 -10.40
N GLN A 165 16.80 -15.76 -10.46
CA GLN A 165 17.74 -15.09 -9.55
C GLN A 165 17.56 -13.56 -9.52
N ASP A 166 17.33 -12.94 -10.67
CA ASP A 166 17.06 -11.49 -10.74
C ASP A 166 15.74 -11.15 -10.02
N CYS A 167 14.69 -11.96 -10.18
CA CYS A 167 13.40 -11.76 -9.53
C CYS A 167 13.48 -11.98 -8.01
N GLN A 168 14.26 -12.98 -7.57
CA GLN A 168 14.51 -13.27 -6.16
C GLN A 168 15.19 -12.11 -5.43
N SER A 169 16.04 -11.35 -6.12
CA SER A 169 16.76 -10.21 -5.54
C SER A 169 15.82 -9.15 -4.96
N HIS A 170 14.65 -8.94 -5.57
CA HIS A 170 13.63 -8.01 -5.09
C HIS A 170 13.02 -8.43 -3.75
N LEU A 171 13.06 -9.72 -3.43
CA LEU A 171 12.51 -10.25 -2.18
C LEU A 171 13.57 -10.44 -1.09
N HIS A 172 14.84 -10.19 -1.38
CA HIS A 172 15.93 -10.46 -0.44
C HIS A 172 15.80 -9.68 0.87
N GLY A 173 15.27 -8.45 0.82
CA GLY A 173 15.00 -7.64 2.01
C GLY A 173 13.97 -8.25 2.98
N PHE A 174 13.16 -9.20 2.51
CA PHE A 174 12.17 -9.92 3.32
C PHE A 174 12.67 -11.30 3.76
N ILE A 175 13.92 -11.67 3.46
CA ILE A 175 14.51 -12.93 3.85
C ILE A 175 15.62 -12.66 4.87
N LYS A 176 15.48 -13.25 6.05
CA LYS A 176 16.49 -13.16 7.10
C LYS A 176 16.64 -14.53 7.75
N ASP A 177 17.89 -14.93 7.99
CA ASP A 177 18.23 -16.22 8.59
C ASP A 177 17.61 -17.43 7.85
N GLY A 178 17.45 -17.33 6.53
CA GLY A 178 16.85 -18.37 5.69
C GLY A 178 15.33 -18.48 5.76
N VAL A 179 14.65 -17.52 6.41
CA VAL A 179 13.19 -17.50 6.59
C VAL A 179 12.59 -16.27 5.93
N THR A 180 11.45 -16.45 5.26
CA THR A 180 10.67 -15.35 4.67
C THR A 180 9.85 -14.65 5.76
N HIS A 181 9.96 -13.34 5.87
CA HIS A 181 9.32 -12.52 6.91
C HIS A 181 7.97 -11.90 6.47
N PHE A 182 7.36 -12.45 5.42
CA PHE A 182 6.00 -12.09 5.06
C PHE A 182 5.01 -12.68 6.07
N GLU A 183 3.98 -11.90 6.41
CA GLU A 183 2.91 -12.31 7.33
C GLU A 183 2.10 -13.49 6.78
N SER A 184 1.92 -13.57 5.46
CA SER A 184 1.20 -14.64 4.79
C SER A 184 1.63 -14.79 3.33
N LEU A 185 1.23 -15.90 2.71
CA LEU A 185 1.39 -16.11 1.26
C LEU A 185 0.73 -14.98 0.46
N ASP A 186 -0.47 -14.54 0.87
CA ASP A 186 -1.23 -13.51 0.16
C ASP A 186 -0.48 -12.18 0.15
N LYS A 187 0.20 -11.82 1.24
CA LYS A 187 1.03 -10.61 1.31
C LYS A 187 2.21 -10.69 0.34
N MET A 188 2.90 -11.84 0.31
CA MET A 188 4.00 -12.06 -0.64
C MET A 188 3.52 -11.98 -2.09
N MET A 189 2.36 -12.58 -2.41
CA MET A 189 1.78 -12.55 -3.75
C MET A 189 1.30 -11.17 -4.16
N ASN A 190 0.77 -10.37 -3.24
CA ASN A 190 0.44 -8.98 -3.49
C ASN A 190 1.68 -8.15 -3.81
N GLU A 191 2.78 -8.33 -3.09
CA GLU A 191 4.03 -7.62 -3.38
C GLU A 191 4.55 -7.96 -4.77
N LEU A 192 4.55 -9.25 -5.14
CA LEU A 192 4.88 -9.67 -6.50
C LEU A 192 3.94 -9.07 -7.56
N THR A 193 2.65 -8.93 -7.24
CA THR A 193 1.66 -8.29 -8.12
C THR A 193 1.99 -6.81 -8.32
N ILE A 194 2.37 -6.09 -7.27
CA ILE A 194 2.81 -4.69 -7.36
C ILE A 194 4.07 -4.56 -8.22
N LEU A 195 5.00 -5.51 -8.12
CA LEU A 195 6.26 -5.49 -8.87
C LEU A 195 6.06 -5.79 -10.37
N PHE A 196 5.21 -6.78 -10.70
CA PHE A 196 5.16 -7.37 -12.04
C PHE A 196 3.84 -7.19 -12.78
N ASP A 197 2.74 -6.87 -12.09
CA ASP A 197 1.38 -6.78 -12.67
C ASP A 197 0.78 -5.36 -12.59
N ASP A 198 1.43 -4.41 -11.90
CA ASP A 198 0.89 -3.06 -11.71
C ASP A 198 0.71 -2.35 -13.08
N PRO A 199 -0.55 -2.09 -13.51
CA PRO A 199 -0.83 -1.43 -14.79
C PRO A 199 -0.30 0.01 -14.82
N SER A 200 -0.21 0.67 -13.65
CA SER A 200 0.30 2.04 -13.55
C SER A 200 1.82 2.10 -13.80
N ARG A 201 2.54 1.02 -13.48
CA ARG A 201 3.97 0.84 -13.76
C ARG A 201 4.28 0.27 -15.14
N ASN A 202 3.29 -0.30 -15.83
CA ASN A 202 3.41 -0.81 -17.20
C ASN A 202 2.96 0.18 -18.28
N LYS A 203 2.30 1.28 -17.90
CA LYS A 203 2.10 2.40 -18.81
C LYS A 203 3.46 3.03 -19.14
N PRO A 204 3.78 3.30 -20.42
CA PRO A 204 4.93 4.13 -20.75
C PRO A 204 4.86 5.41 -19.92
N PHE A 205 5.98 5.82 -19.31
CA PHE A 205 6.04 7.01 -18.47
C PHE A 205 5.40 8.25 -19.16
N SER A 206 5.59 8.37 -20.47
CA SER A 206 4.95 9.39 -21.32
C SER A 206 3.42 9.34 -21.32
N SER A 207 2.83 8.13 -21.31
CA SER A 207 1.38 7.93 -21.25
C SER A 207 0.81 8.28 -19.88
N TRP A 208 1.53 7.93 -18.80
CA TRP A 208 1.13 8.27 -17.44
C TRP A 208 1.21 9.79 -17.18
N ILE A 209 2.29 10.44 -17.64
CA ILE A 209 2.43 11.90 -17.59
C ILE A 209 1.33 12.61 -18.41
N ALA A 210 0.97 12.09 -19.58
CA ALA A 210 -0.09 12.67 -20.41
C ALA A 210 -1.46 12.60 -19.73
N GLU A 211 -1.74 11.53 -18.99
CA GLU A 211 -2.95 11.37 -18.18
C GLU A 211 -2.98 12.38 -17.03
N ILE A 212 -1.88 12.51 -16.28
CA ILE A 212 -1.77 13.51 -15.21
C ILE A 212 -1.93 14.93 -15.74
N ARG A 213 -1.35 15.26 -16.90
CA ARG A 213 -1.51 16.57 -17.55
C ARG A 213 -2.96 16.83 -17.95
N ARG A 214 -3.66 15.81 -18.46
CA ARG A 214 -5.08 15.91 -18.82
C ARG A 214 -5.93 16.19 -17.58
N ASP A 215 -5.71 15.45 -16.51
CA ASP A 215 -6.48 15.60 -15.27
C ASP A 215 -6.18 16.95 -14.59
N ALA A 216 -4.93 17.40 -14.62
CA ALA A 216 -4.53 18.71 -14.11
C ALA A 216 -5.16 19.87 -14.89
N ALA A 217 -5.28 19.75 -16.21
CA ALA A 217 -5.96 20.74 -17.04
C ALA A 217 -7.46 20.83 -16.75
N ILE A 218 -8.11 19.71 -16.42
CA ILE A 218 -9.54 19.67 -16.05
C ILE A 218 -9.80 20.41 -14.73
N VAL A 219 -8.83 20.40 -13.80
CA VAL A 219 -8.97 20.99 -12.46
C VAL A 219 -8.21 22.32 -12.33
N GLU A 220 -7.77 22.91 -13.44
CA GLU A 220 -7.01 24.18 -13.50
C GLU A 220 -5.73 24.19 -12.63
N TYR A 221 -5.10 23.03 -12.40
CA TYR A 221 -3.84 22.89 -11.65
C TYR A 221 -2.59 23.18 -12.49
N GLU A 222 -2.71 23.99 -13.55
CA GLU A 222 -1.70 24.10 -14.62
C GLU A 222 -0.31 24.58 -14.16
N ASN A 223 -0.19 25.13 -12.93
CA ASN A 223 1.07 25.62 -12.37
C ASN A 223 1.32 25.23 -10.90
N SER A 224 0.71 24.15 -10.39
CA SER A 224 0.81 23.84 -8.96
C SER A 224 2.09 23.07 -8.61
N ARG A 225 2.87 23.65 -7.69
CA ARG A 225 4.02 23.00 -7.04
C ARG A 225 3.59 21.70 -6.35
N GLU A 226 2.34 21.65 -5.92
CA GLU A 226 1.64 20.55 -5.29
C GLU A 226 1.51 19.34 -6.24
N LEU A 227 1.10 19.56 -7.50
CA LEU A 227 0.99 18.50 -8.49
C LEU A 227 2.35 17.88 -8.80
N ARG A 228 3.39 18.70 -8.93
CA ARG A 228 4.78 18.23 -9.10
C ARG A 228 5.21 17.33 -7.92
N ASN A 229 4.90 17.72 -6.69
CA ASN A 229 5.23 16.92 -5.51
C ASN A 229 4.46 15.59 -5.50
N ILE A 230 3.18 15.59 -5.91
CA ILE A 230 2.38 14.36 -6.06
C ILE A 230 2.99 13.43 -7.10
N ILE A 231 3.46 13.96 -8.24
CA ILE A 231 4.17 13.15 -9.25
C ILE A 231 5.43 12.52 -8.66
N PHE A 232 6.28 13.30 -7.98
CA PHE A 232 7.54 12.79 -7.42
C PHE A 232 7.32 11.69 -6.36
N LEU A 233 6.21 11.73 -5.63
CA LEU A 233 5.85 10.68 -4.67
C LEU A 233 5.40 9.39 -5.36
N ASN A 234 4.85 9.47 -6.56
CA ASN A 234 4.21 8.34 -7.26
C ASN A 234 5.05 7.74 -8.42
N ILE A 235 6.23 8.30 -8.71
CA ILE A 235 7.17 7.69 -9.67
C ILE A 235 7.83 6.43 -9.12
N SER A 236 8.34 5.57 -10.01
CA SER A 236 9.06 4.35 -9.65
C SER A 236 10.28 4.61 -8.76
N LEU A 237 10.62 3.67 -7.89
CA LEU A 237 11.74 3.77 -6.94
C LEU A 237 13.07 4.03 -7.64
N GLU A 238 13.30 3.38 -8.79
CA GLU A 238 14.50 3.56 -9.62
C GLU A 238 14.63 4.99 -10.13
N LEU A 239 13.49 5.62 -10.47
CA LEU A 239 13.45 7.00 -10.92
C LEU A 239 13.67 7.93 -9.72
N GLN A 240 13.03 7.69 -8.58
CA GLN A 240 13.25 8.45 -7.34
C GLN A 240 14.73 8.45 -6.93
N GLN A 241 15.39 7.30 -6.99
CA GLN A 241 16.82 7.17 -6.69
C GLN A 241 17.68 7.95 -7.69
N ALA A 242 17.34 7.92 -8.98
CA ALA A 242 18.05 8.70 -10.00
C ALA A 242 17.89 10.21 -9.78
N LEU A 243 16.76 10.67 -9.25
CA LEU A 243 16.52 12.08 -8.96
C LEU A 243 17.35 12.64 -7.80
N ILE A 244 17.86 11.79 -6.89
CA ILE A 244 18.75 12.23 -5.80
C ILE A 244 19.99 12.95 -6.36
N TYR A 245 20.41 12.57 -7.57
CA TYR A 245 21.59 13.15 -8.23
C TYR A 245 21.25 14.30 -9.19
N GLU A 246 19.96 14.60 -9.42
CA GLU A 246 19.55 15.70 -10.30
C GLU A 246 19.44 17.00 -9.51
N ARG A 247 20.37 17.92 -9.78
CA ARG A 247 20.35 19.25 -9.19
C ARG A 247 19.11 20.03 -9.63
N ASP A 248 18.59 20.81 -8.70
CA ASP A 248 17.54 21.81 -8.94
C ASP A 248 16.17 21.27 -9.38
N ILE A 249 15.94 19.96 -9.37
CA ILE A 249 14.67 19.39 -9.84
C ILE A 249 13.44 19.86 -9.03
N TYR A 250 13.64 20.20 -7.76
CA TYR A 250 12.59 20.72 -6.87
C TYR A 250 12.34 22.23 -7.00
N SER A 251 13.20 22.96 -7.72
CA SER A 251 12.98 24.39 -8.03
C SER A 251 12.35 24.60 -9.40
N LEU A 252 12.38 23.60 -10.30
CA LEU A 252 11.75 23.64 -11.61
C LEU A 252 10.23 23.79 -11.53
N ASP A 253 9.66 24.47 -12.52
CA ASP A 253 8.21 24.49 -12.71
C ASP A 253 7.68 23.09 -13.08
N PHE A 254 6.36 22.93 -13.13
CA PHE A 254 5.75 21.64 -13.43
C PHE A 254 6.18 21.06 -14.78
N ASN A 255 6.21 21.89 -15.83
CA ASN A 255 6.50 21.43 -17.19
C ASN A 255 7.99 21.08 -17.36
N GLU A 256 8.86 21.90 -16.80
CA GLU A 256 10.31 21.70 -16.73
C GLU A 256 10.65 20.45 -15.91
N ALA A 257 10.02 20.27 -14.74
CA ALA A 257 10.20 19.09 -13.89
C ALA A 257 9.79 17.81 -14.62
N VAL A 258 8.65 17.82 -15.33
CA VAL A 258 8.18 16.68 -16.11
C VAL A 258 9.11 16.38 -17.29
N ALA A 259 9.59 17.40 -18.01
CA ALA A 259 10.56 17.22 -19.08
C ALA A 259 11.86 16.61 -18.56
N ARG A 260 12.33 17.07 -17.39
CA ARG A 260 13.53 16.55 -16.73
C ARG A 260 13.36 15.10 -16.28
N LEU A 261 12.24 14.77 -15.67
CA LEU A 261 11.89 13.39 -15.31
C LEU A 261 11.91 12.46 -16.53
N GLN A 262 11.37 12.93 -17.66
CA GLN A 262 11.30 12.15 -18.88
C GLN A 262 12.69 11.88 -19.47
N ASP A 263 13.60 12.87 -19.42
CA ASP A 263 15.01 12.69 -19.80
C ASP A 263 15.72 11.65 -18.91
N VAL A 264 15.56 11.76 -17.59
CA VAL A 264 16.14 10.80 -16.63
C VAL A 264 15.60 9.39 -16.89
N ASN A 265 14.30 9.24 -17.11
CA ASN A 265 13.69 7.96 -17.43
C ASN A 265 14.25 7.38 -18.74
N ASN A 266 14.44 8.20 -19.78
CA ASN A 266 15.05 7.76 -21.04
C ASN A 266 16.50 7.30 -20.86
N ARG A 267 17.27 8.00 -20.02
CA ARG A 267 18.65 7.62 -19.66
C ARG A 267 18.68 6.27 -18.92
N LEU A 268 17.79 6.07 -17.95
CA LEU A 268 17.66 4.80 -17.23
C LEU A 268 17.29 3.65 -18.17
N GLN A 269 16.31 3.85 -19.05
CA GLN A 269 15.90 2.85 -20.05
C GLN A 269 17.05 2.50 -21.00
N THR A 270 17.83 3.50 -21.42
CA THR A 270 19.02 3.29 -22.27
C THR A 270 20.09 2.49 -21.54
N PHE A 271 20.33 2.80 -20.26
CA PHE A 271 21.29 2.08 -19.43
C PHE A 271 20.86 0.61 -19.22
N SER A 272 19.60 0.37 -18.88
CA SER A 272 19.04 -0.98 -18.73
C SER A 272 19.15 -1.81 -20.01
N ARG A 273 18.80 -1.23 -21.18
CA ARG A 273 18.95 -1.90 -22.48
C ARG A 273 20.39 -2.25 -22.82
N ASN A 274 21.34 -1.38 -22.47
CA ASN A 274 22.75 -1.65 -22.69
C ASN A 274 23.28 -2.75 -21.77
N MET A 275 22.88 -2.77 -20.49
CA MET A 275 23.26 -3.82 -19.54
C MET A 275 22.75 -5.21 -19.94
N VAL A 276 21.54 -5.31 -20.49
CA VAL A 276 20.98 -6.57 -21.01
C VAL A 276 21.82 -7.11 -22.18
N ARG A 277 22.39 -6.25 -23.03
CA ARG A 277 23.27 -6.67 -24.14
C ARG A 277 24.61 -7.25 -23.67
N TYR A 278 25.09 -6.86 -22.48
CA TYR A 278 26.32 -7.40 -21.90
C TYR A 278 26.12 -8.70 -21.11
N ARG A 279 24.87 -9.04 -20.71
CA ARG A 279 24.55 -10.28 -20.00
C ARG A 279 24.36 -11.51 -20.89
N ILE A 280 24.33 -11.38 -22.22
CA ILE A 280 24.29 -12.54 -23.13
C ILE A 280 25.72 -13.03 -23.35
N PRO A 281 26.14 -14.19 -22.81
CA PRO A 281 27.46 -14.72 -23.12
C PRO A 281 27.48 -15.12 -24.59
N LYS A 282 28.38 -14.52 -25.37
CA LYS A 282 28.81 -15.10 -26.65
C LYS A 282 29.56 -16.40 -26.35
N ASN A 283 28.84 -17.51 -26.16
CA ASN A 283 29.49 -18.82 -26.22
C ASN A 283 28.55 -19.89 -26.77
N SER A 284 28.53 -19.98 -28.09
CA SER A 284 28.07 -21.15 -28.83
C SER A 284 29.15 -21.62 -29.78
N ASN A 285 30.37 -21.85 -29.25
CA ASN A 285 31.31 -22.74 -29.92
C ASN A 285 30.93 -24.19 -29.59
N LYS A 286 30.23 -24.80 -30.55
CA LYS A 286 30.03 -26.24 -30.71
C LYS A 286 31.32 -27.00 -30.42
N ILE A 287 31.38 -27.73 -29.31
CA ILE A 287 32.27 -28.88 -29.18
C ILE A 287 31.56 -30.04 -29.88
N ILE A 288 31.97 -30.32 -31.11
CA ILE A 288 31.58 -31.53 -31.84
C ILE A 288 32.39 -32.68 -31.25
N TYR A 289 31.73 -33.61 -30.57
CA TYR A 289 32.30 -34.91 -30.26
C TYR A 289 32.55 -35.65 -31.57
N LYS A 290 33.81 -35.82 -31.96
CA LYS A 290 34.22 -36.86 -32.90
C LYS A 290 34.46 -38.14 -32.11
N THR A 291 33.48 -39.02 -32.12
CA THR A 291 33.67 -40.44 -31.85
C THR A 291 34.45 -41.04 -33.03
N GLN A 292 35.60 -41.62 -32.77
CA GLN A 292 36.27 -42.54 -33.71
C GLN A 292 36.37 -43.91 -33.07
N ILE A 293 35.80 -44.86 -33.82
CA ILE A 293 35.89 -46.33 -33.86
C ILE A 293 36.92 -46.97 -32.94
#